data_AF-G9YVT7-F1
#
_entry.id   AF-G9YVT7-F1
#
_cell.length_a   1.000
_cell.length_b   1.000
_cell.length_c   1.000
_cell.angle_alpha   90.00
_cell.angle_beta   90.00
_cell.angle_gamma   90.00
#
_symmetry.space_group_name_H-M   'P 1'
#
loop_
_entity.id
_entity.type
_entity.pdbx_description
1 polymer ?
#
loop_
_entity_poly.entity_id
_entity_poly.type
_entity_poly.pdbx_seq_one_letter_code
_entity_poly.pdbx_strand_id
1 'polypeptide(L)'
;MLLPLYSRFEIQYDFSIKNLPEFDKGVCGMEGQKKRRPPVLLLMILVLFLTVGGLALAVQSFGRYDTLLLEQSDSQLYGLARSVDRSVSGALEQFIGELDYLIRLENFTDAEADCLAGQPEELLQLLQNNPLIREALITDFLCLQDGRVLLSASGRTGYTFPVGGSLDGRDRVRPCVAENGTVYLSFQLEGERGLWYAALVDLSLFYRQVAGGLTTSPRDQILLLDAGGQVLLRQTGQEIRVELAADGLAGEPGLGFLLQCQREGQEGACFYEAEGYTARMAVIPAAGNNGIFAVGVSEDFD
;
A
#
# COMPACT_ATOMS: atom_id res chain seq x y z
N MET A 1 -33.24 5.82 47.46
CA MET A 1 -32.79 4.59 48.16
C MET A 1 -31.37 4.84 48.61
N LEU A 2 -31.19 5.11 49.90
CA LEU A 2 -29.95 5.48 50.57
C LEU A 2 -29.94 4.69 51.87
N LEU A 3 -28.87 3.94 52.15
CA LEU A 3 -28.37 3.65 53.50
C LEU A 3 -26.98 2.97 53.41
N PRO A 4 -25.95 3.54 54.08
CA PRO A 4 -24.61 2.96 54.24
C PRO A 4 -24.48 2.20 55.57
N LEU A 5 -23.47 1.33 55.68
CA LEU A 5 -23.10 0.67 56.95
C LEU A 5 -21.73 1.20 57.45
N TYR A 6 -21.83 1.97 58.54
CA TYR A 6 -20.98 2.07 59.75
C TYR A 6 -20.01 0.89 60.00
N SER A 7 -18.89 0.96 60.74
CA SER A 7 -18.47 1.84 61.85
C SER A 7 -16.97 1.64 62.13
N ARG A 8 -16.30 2.73 62.57
CA ARG A 8 -15.07 2.74 63.39
C ARG A 8 -15.28 1.98 64.70
N PHE A 9 -14.23 1.33 65.21
CA PHE A 9 -14.00 1.14 66.65
C PHE A 9 -12.50 1.26 66.96
N GLU A 10 -12.13 2.38 67.57
CA GLU A 10 -10.94 2.50 68.42
C GLU A 10 -11.20 1.73 69.71
N ILE A 11 -10.23 0.95 70.18
CA ILE A 11 -10.17 0.54 71.58
C ILE A 11 -8.75 0.81 72.10
N GLN A 12 -8.70 1.83 72.94
CA GLN A 12 -7.63 2.24 73.82
C GLN A 12 -7.64 1.30 75.04
N TYR A 13 -6.52 0.66 75.38
CA TYR A 13 -6.34 0.02 76.68
C TYR A 13 -5.16 0.67 77.41
N ASP A 14 -5.52 1.49 78.38
CA ASP A 14 -4.69 1.95 79.48
C ASP A 14 -4.80 0.90 80.59
N PHE A 15 -3.66 0.36 81.05
CA PHE A 15 -3.63 -0.51 82.23
C PHE A 15 -2.43 -0.15 83.11
N SER A 16 -2.69 0.76 84.03
CA SER A 16 -1.88 1.03 85.21
C SER A 16 -2.23 0.03 86.31
N ILE A 17 -1.30 -0.87 86.66
CA ILE A 17 -1.28 -1.52 87.98
C ILE A 17 0.08 -1.26 88.63
N LYS A 18 0.06 -0.34 89.61
CA LYS A 18 1.00 -0.34 90.74
C LYS A 18 0.73 -1.59 91.57
N ASN A 19 1.75 -2.37 91.86
CA ASN A 19 2.07 -2.95 93.18
C ASN A 19 3.22 -3.97 93.00
N LEU A 20 4.43 -3.57 93.43
CA LEU A 20 5.51 -4.50 93.77
C LEU A 20 5.17 -5.26 95.05
N PRO A 21 5.80 -6.43 95.26
CA PRO A 21 6.79 -6.47 96.33
C PRO A 21 8.17 -7.00 95.88
N GLU A 22 9.16 -6.45 96.56
CA GLU A 22 10.62 -6.65 96.51
C GLU A 22 11.00 -7.94 97.29
N PHE A 23 11.77 -8.88 96.73
CA PHE A 23 13.19 -9.26 97.01
C PHE A 23 13.29 -10.74 96.54
N ASP A 24 14.37 -11.31 95.99
CA ASP A 24 15.74 -11.40 96.50
C ASP A 24 16.70 -11.94 95.40
N LYS A 25 18.00 -11.83 95.69
CA LYS A 25 19.22 -11.95 94.88
C LYS A 25 19.43 -13.27 94.11
N GLY A 26 20.11 -13.18 92.95
CA GLY A 26 20.68 -14.35 92.27
C GLY A 26 21.47 -14.06 90.98
N VAL A 27 22.74 -13.66 91.14
CA VAL A 27 23.93 -13.99 90.31
C VAL A 27 23.82 -14.09 88.76
N CYS A 28 24.51 -13.14 88.11
CA CYS A 28 25.46 -13.26 86.99
C CYS A 28 25.22 -14.30 85.87
N GLY A 29 25.03 -13.80 84.64
CA GLY A 29 25.24 -14.54 83.40
C GLY A 29 25.19 -13.61 82.20
N MET A 30 26.35 -13.12 81.75
CA MET A 30 26.49 -12.48 80.43
C MET A 30 26.30 -13.53 79.35
N GLU A 31 25.24 -13.41 78.54
CA GLU A 31 25.16 -14.04 77.23
C GLU A 31 24.88 -12.96 76.19
N GLY A 32 25.83 -12.80 75.26
CA GLY A 32 25.77 -11.81 74.20
C GLY A 32 24.61 -12.09 73.25
N GLN A 33 23.53 -11.32 73.37
CA GLN A 33 22.50 -11.28 72.34
C GLN A 33 23.07 -10.62 71.08
N LYS A 34 23.45 -11.45 70.09
CA LYS A 34 23.53 -11.02 68.68
C LYS A 34 22.17 -10.44 68.31
N LYS A 35 22.06 -9.11 68.32
CA LYS A 35 20.92 -8.35 67.83
C LYS A 35 20.72 -8.70 66.35
N ARG A 36 19.89 -9.70 66.05
CA ARG A 36 19.45 -10.05 64.70
C ARG A 36 18.79 -8.79 64.13
N ARG A 37 19.50 -8.06 63.27
CA ARG A 37 18.87 -6.99 62.47
C ARG A 37 17.73 -7.66 61.69
N PRO A 38 16.50 -7.12 61.74
CA PRO A 38 15.36 -7.76 61.10
C PRO A 38 15.60 -7.85 59.59
N PRO A 39 14.97 -8.80 58.87
CA PRO A 39 15.19 -9.06 57.44
C PRO A 39 14.62 -7.96 56.54
N VAL A 40 14.57 -6.71 57.00
CA VAL A 40 14.01 -5.55 56.30
C VAL A 40 14.80 -5.22 55.04
N LEU A 41 16.14 -5.36 55.07
CA LEU A 41 16.97 -5.18 53.88
C LEU A 41 16.64 -6.22 52.80
N LEU A 42 16.40 -7.47 53.22
CA LEU A 42 16.10 -8.58 52.33
C LEU A 42 14.69 -8.44 51.73
N LEU A 43 13.73 -7.94 52.53
CA LEU A 43 12.39 -7.56 52.07
C LEU A 43 12.44 -6.38 51.07
N MET A 44 13.25 -5.35 51.35
CA MET A 44 13.42 -4.22 50.43
C MET A 44 14.03 -4.63 49.09
N ILE A 45 15.04 -5.50 49.12
CA ILE A 45 15.66 -6.04 47.90
C ILE A 45 14.64 -6.87 47.11
N LEU A 46 13.82 -7.68 47.79
CA LEU A 46 12.75 -8.47 47.15
C LEU A 46 11.71 -7.56 46.48
N VAL A 47 11.26 -6.50 47.16
CA VAL A 47 10.29 -5.53 46.62
C VAL A 47 10.90 -4.78 45.43
N LEU A 48 12.16 -4.38 45.52
CA LEU A 48 12.87 -3.76 44.39
C LEU A 48 12.98 -4.73 43.20
N PHE A 49 13.29 -6.00 43.44
CA PHE A 49 13.40 -7.00 42.39
C PHE A 49 12.04 -7.29 41.73
N LEU A 50 10.96 -7.34 42.52
CA LEU A 50 9.60 -7.50 42.01
C LEU A 50 9.13 -6.29 41.20
N THR A 51 9.46 -5.07 41.63
CA THR A 51 9.08 -3.84 40.92
C THR A 51 9.86 -3.66 39.62
N VAL A 52 11.19 -3.85 39.65
CA VAL A 52 12.03 -3.80 38.45
C VAL A 52 11.73 -4.95 37.50
N GLY A 53 11.52 -6.16 38.02
CA GLY A 53 11.13 -7.33 37.22
C GLY A 53 9.76 -7.17 36.60
N GLY A 54 8.78 -6.63 37.34
CA GLY A 54 7.46 -6.29 36.81
C GLY A 54 7.52 -5.23 35.72
N LEU A 55 8.35 -4.19 35.89
CA LEU A 55 8.55 -3.16 34.88
C LEU A 55 9.23 -3.72 33.62
N ALA A 56 10.23 -4.58 33.77
CA ALA A 56 10.92 -5.22 32.64
C ALA A 56 9.98 -6.14 31.84
N LEU A 57 9.15 -6.93 32.54
CA LEU A 57 8.13 -7.78 31.89
C LEU A 57 7.06 -6.93 31.19
N ALA A 58 6.66 -5.79 31.79
CA ALA A 58 5.75 -4.86 31.15
C ALA A 58 6.34 -4.30 29.86
N VAL A 59 7.57 -3.76 29.88
CA VAL A 59 8.27 -3.23 28.69
C VAL A 59 8.44 -4.31 27.61
N GLN A 60 8.81 -5.54 27.99
CA GLN A 60 8.92 -6.65 27.06
C GLN A 60 7.56 -7.03 26.45
N SER A 61 6.49 -6.99 27.25
CA SER A 61 5.14 -7.25 26.76
C SER A 61 4.69 -6.17 25.78
N PHE A 62 4.93 -4.89 26.08
CA PHE A 62 4.61 -3.77 25.19
C PHE A 62 5.37 -3.90 23.86
N GLY A 63 6.68 -4.16 23.89
CA GLY A 63 7.45 -4.38 22.66
C GLY A 63 6.94 -5.56 21.83
N ARG A 64 6.41 -6.62 22.46
CA ARG A 64 5.81 -7.75 21.75
C ARG A 64 4.43 -7.42 21.17
N TYR A 65 3.64 -6.57 21.84
CA TYR A 65 2.38 -6.07 21.30
C TYR A 65 2.62 -5.15 20.10
N ASP A 66 3.61 -4.26 20.18
CA ASP A 66 3.97 -3.36 19.07
C ASP A 66 4.39 -4.15 17.84
N THR A 67 5.22 -5.19 17.99
CA THR A 67 5.60 -6.06 16.86
C THR A 67 4.42 -6.81 16.26
N LEU A 68 3.48 -7.30 17.08
CA LEU A 68 2.31 -8.02 16.59
C LEU A 68 1.32 -7.10 15.88
N LEU A 69 1.15 -5.87 16.36
CA LEU A 69 0.32 -4.86 15.70
C LEU A 69 0.91 -4.46 14.34
N LEU A 70 2.24 -4.30 14.27
CA LEU A 70 2.94 -4.04 13.01
C LEU A 70 2.84 -5.21 12.03
N GLU A 71 3.04 -6.45 12.48
CA GLU A 71 2.88 -7.63 11.63
C GLU A 71 1.45 -7.78 11.10
N GLN A 72 0.44 -7.47 11.92
CA GLN A 72 -0.95 -7.51 11.52
C GLN A 72 -1.28 -6.41 10.49
N SER A 73 -0.84 -5.18 10.74
CA SER A 73 -0.97 -4.04 9.80
C SER A 73 -0.30 -4.37 8.47
N ASP A 74 0.96 -4.80 8.48
CA ASP A 74 1.69 -5.19 7.28
C ASP A 74 0.97 -6.30 6.52
N SER A 75 0.45 -7.31 7.21
CA SER A 75 -0.33 -8.39 6.58
C SER A 75 -1.61 -7.88 5.92
N GLN A 76 -2.29 -6.88 6.50
CA GLN A 76 -3.48 -6.28 5.92
C GLN A 76 -3.13 -5.45 4.68
N LEU A 77 -2.10 -4.60 4.79
CA LEU A 77 -1.61 -3.75 3.69
C LEU A 77 -1.13 -4.59 2.50
N TYR A 78 -0.32 -5.62 2.73
CA TYR A 78 0.09 -6.55 1.67
C TYR A 78 -1.10 -7.32 1.10
N GLY A 79 -2.08 -7.69 1.94
CA GLY A 79 -3.31 -8.34 1.50
C GLY A 79 -4.08 -7.48 0.50
N LEU A 80 -4.23 -6.18 0.80
CA LEU A 80 -4.87 -5.20 -0.07
C LEU A 80 -4.05 -4.94 -1.33
N ALA A 81 -2.73 -4.73 -1.21
CA ALA A 81 -1.84 -4.53 -2.35
C ALA A 81 -1.89 -5.71 -3.34
N ARG A 82 -1.86 -6.95 -2.84
CA ARG A 82 -2.04 -8.17 -3.67
C ARG A 82 -3.44 -8.30 -4.25
N SER A 83 -4.47 -7.74 -3.60
CA SER A 83 -5.82 -7.73 -4.16
C SER A 83 -5.91 -6.77 -5.34
N VAL A 84 -5.36 -5.56 -5.19
CA VAL A 84 -5.28 -4.56 -6.27
C VAL A 84 -4.46 -5.12 -7.43
N ASP A 85 -3.28 -5.68 -7.16
CA ASP A 85 -2.41 -6.29 -8.16
C ASP A 85 -3.13 -7.38 -8.97
N ARG A 86 -3.81 -8.31 -8.29
CA ARG A 86 -4.59 -9.38 -8.96
C ARG A 86 -5.75 -8.84 -9.77
N SER A 87 -6.48 -7.84 -9.27
CA SER A 87 -7.56 -7.21 -10.03
C SER A 87 -7.05 -6.52 -11.28
N VAL A 88 -5.94 -5.79 -11.18
CA VAL A 88 -5.29 -5.14 -12.32
C VAL A 88 -4.81 -6.20 -13.31
N SER A 89 -4.05 -7.20 -12.86
CA SER A 89 -3.52 -8.28 -13.71
C SER A 89 -4.64 -9.00 -14.48
N GLY A 90 -5.73 -9.38 -13.80
CA GLY A 90 -6.85 -10.06 -14.43
C GLY A 90 -7.56 -9.21 -15.49
N ALA A 91 -7.75 -7.91 -15.22
CA ALA A 91 -8.33 -7.00 -16.18
C ALA A 91 -7.41 -6.79 -17.40
N LEU A 92 -6.08 -6.65 -17.18
CA LEU A 92 -5.11 -6.52 -18.26
C LEU A 92 -5.14 -7.74 -19.19
N GLU A 93 -5.13 -8.95 -18.63
CA GLU A 93 -5.19 -10.19 -19.41
C GLU A 93 -6.47 -10.29 -20.23
N GLN A 94 -7.62 -9.92 -19.64
CA GLN A 94 -8.90 -9.90 -20.34
C GLN A 94 -8.87 -8.93 -21.53
N PHE A 95 -8.45 -7.68 -21.33
CA PHE A 95 -8.40 -6.67 -22.40
C PHE A 95 -7.44 -7.06 -23.54
N ILE A 96 -6.27 -7.62 -23.21
CA ILE A 96 -5.31 -8.09 -24.22
C ILE A 96 -5.94 -9.23 -25.05
N GLY A 97 -6.64 -10.15 -24.40
CA GLY A 97 -7.31 -11.26 -25.08
C GLY A 97 -8.42 -10.80 -26.04
N GLU A 98 -9.25 -9.86 -25.60
CA GLU A 98 -10.32 -9.27 -26.43
C GLU A 98 -9.74 -8.52 -27.63
N LEU A 99 -8.63 -7.79 -27.44
CA LEU A 99 -7.96 -7.07 -28.52
C LEU A 99 -7.31 -8.01 -29.54
N ASP A 100 -6.63 -9.07 -29.09
CA ASP A 100 -5.95 -10.05 -29.97
C ASP A 100 -6.94 -10.78 -30.88
N TYR A 101 -8.11 -11.12 -30.34
CA TYR A 101 -9.17 -11.75 -31.12
C TYR A 101 -9.65 -10.87 -32.29
N LEU A 102 -9.77 -9.57 -32.07
CA LEU A 102 -10.38 -8.67 -33.05
C LEU A 102 -9.43 -8.22 -34.16
N ILE A 103 -8.15 -8.07 -33.86
CA ILE A 103 -7.16 -7.68 -34.88
C ILE A 103 -6.85 -8.85 -35.81
N ARG A 104 -6.95 -10.09 -35.32
CA ARG A 104 -6.76 -11.31 -36.14
C ARG A 104 -7.92 -11.64 -37.07
N LEU A 105 -8.97 -10.81 -37.14
CA LEU A 105 -9.99 -10.97 -38.18
C LEU A 105 -9.38 -10.69 -39.57
N GLU A 106 -9.75 -11.52 -40.55
CA GLU A 106 -9.14 -11.60 -41.90
C GLU A 106 -9.03 -10.24 -42.65
N ASN A 107 -9.79 -9.21 -42.29
CA ASN A 107 -9.81 -7.94 -43.01
C ASN A 107 -8.67 -6.99 -42.66
N PHE A 108 -7.97 -7.17 -41.52
CA PHE A 108 -6.91 -6.23 -41.12
C PHE A 108 -5.64 -6.40 -41.97
N THR A 109 -5.26 -7.62 -42.32
CA THR A 109 -4.01 -7.88 -43.06
C THR A 109 -4.01 -7.26 -44.46
N ASP A 110 -5.13 -7.31 -45.17
CA ASP A 110 -5.25 -6.70 -46.50
C ASP A 110 -5.28 -5.16 -46.38
N ALA A 111 -6.01 -4.63 -45.41
CA ALA A 111 -6.05 -3.19 -45.16
C ALA A 111 -4.67 -2.62 -44.72
N GLU A 112 -3.83 -3.40 -44.02
CA GLU A 112 -2.44 -3.04 -43.74
C GLU A 112 -1.62 -2.88 -45.01
N ALA A 113 -1.80 -3.79 -45.98
CA ALA A 113 -1.11 -3.75 -47.27
C ALA A 113 -1.37 -2.43 -47.98
N ASP A 114 -2.64 -2.06 -48.06
CA ASP A 114 -3.10 -0.87 -48.77
C ASP A 114 -2.68 0.40 -48.04
N CYS A 115 -2.74 0.40 -46.71
CA CYS A 115 -2.23 1.51 -45.89
C CYS A 115 -0.73 1.76 -46.15
N LEU A 116 0.10 0.71 -46.15
CA LEU A 116 1.53 0.81 -46.45
C LEU A 116 1.80 1.21 -47.91
N ALA A 117 0.87 0.91 -48.83
CA ALA A 117 0.91 1.36 -50.22
C ALA A 117 0.42 2.81 -50.41
N GLY A 118 -0.02 3.48 -49.34
CA GLY A 118 -0.48 4.88 -49.35
C GLY A 118 -1.99 5.07 -49.47
N GLN A 119 -2.79 4.01 -49.25
CA GLN A 119 -4.26 4.01 -49.26
C GLN A 119 -4.80 3.62 -47.87
N PRO A 120 -4.81 4.54 -46.89
CA PRO A 120 -5.17 4.24 -45.51
C PRO A 120 -6.68 4.15 -45.25
N GLU A 121 -7.53 4.43 -46.25
CA GLU A 121 -8.97 4.64 -46.06
C GLU A 121 -9.68 3.40 -45.52
N GLU A 122 -9.34 2.22 -46.04
CA GLU A 122 -9.95 0.95 -45.60
C GLU A 122 -9.55 0.63 -44.16
N LEU A 123 -8.27 0.78 -43.83
CA LEU A 123 -7.77 0.57 -42.47
C LEU A 123 -8.44 1.55 -41.49
N LEU A 124 -8.52 2.84 -41.85
CA LEU A 124 -9.20 3.83 -41.02
C LEU A 124 -10.67 3.47 -40.77
N GLN A 125 -11.39 2.99 -41.79
CA GLN A 125 -12.77 2.53 -41.62
C GLN A 125 -12.86 1.32 -40.67
N LEU A 126 -11.94 0.37 -40.74
CA LEU A 126 -11.89 -0.77 -39.83
C LEU A 126 -11.65 -0.31 -38.39
N LEU A 127 -10.73 0.64 -38.17
CA LEU A 127 -10.49 1.21 -36.83
C LEU A 127 -11.76 1.89 -36.30
N GLN A 128 -12.43 2.72 -37.11
CA GLN A 128 -13.62 3.47 -36.71
C GLN A 128 -14.86 2.60 -36.46
N ASN A 129 -15.02 1.53 -37.24
CA ASN A 129 -16.14 0.61 -37.12
C ASN A 129 -15.89 -0.53 -36.13
N ASN A 130 -14.76 -0.51 -35.42
CA ASN A 130 -14.40 -1.57 -34.49
C ASN A 130 -15.43 -1.66 -33.34
N PRO A 131 -16.05 -2.83 -33.11
CA PRO A 131 -17.05 -3.00 -32.05
C PRO A 131 -16.51 -2.69 -30.65
N LEU A 132 -15.20 -2.85 -30.41
CA LEU A 132 -14.59 -2.52 -29.11
C LEU A 132 -14.75 -1.05 -28.71
N ILE A 133 -14.72 -0.13 -29.67
CA ILE A 133 -14.89 1.30 -29.38
C ILE A 133 -16.29 1.57 -28.82
N ARG A 134 -17.28 0.72 -29.15
CA ARG A 134 -18.68 0.90 -28.77
C ARG A 134 -19.05 0.18 -27.47
N GLU A 135 -18.42 -0.96 -27.20
CA GLU A 135 -18.80 -1.83 -26.07
C GLU A 135 -17.80 -1.80 -24.91
N ALA A 136 -16.54 -1.44 -25.15
CA ALA A 136 -15.49 -1.41 -24.14
C ALA A 136 -15.18 0.02 -23.66
N LEU A 137 -14.44 0.15 -22.56
CA LEU A 137 -13.87 1.43 -22.06
C LEU A 137 -12.84 2.08 -23.02
N ILE A 138 -12.83 1.69 -24.30
CA ILE A 138 -11.84 2.12 -25.28
C ILE A 138 -12.23 3.51 -25.80
N THR A 139 -11.35 4.48 -25.52
CA THR A 139 -11.53 5.89 -25.87
C THR A 139 -11.07 6.19 -27.29
N ASP A 140 -10.04 5.49 -27.77
CA ASP A 140 -9.55 5.61 -29.14
C ASP A 140 -8.83 4.33 -29.57
N PHE A 141 -8.71 4.15 -30.88
CA PHE A 141 -7.99 3.04 -31.48
C PHE A 141 -6.99 3.59 -32.50
N LEU A 142 -5.73 3.26 -32.32
CA LEU A 142 -4.61 3.81 -33.07
C LEU A 142 -3.97 2.75 -33.95
N CYS A 143 -3.45 3.19 -35.10
CA CYS A 143 -2.43 2.49 -35.84
C CYS A 143 -1.09 3.22 -35.64
N LEU A 144 -0.06 2.47 -35.30
CA LEU A 144 1.27 2.94 -34.98
C LEU A 144 2.28 2.39 -35.99
N GLN A 145 3.26 3.23 -36.33
CA GLN A 145 4.44 2.85 -37.10
C GLN A 145 5.66 3.43 -36.40
N ASP A 146 6.65 2.59 -36.08
CA ASP A 146 7.86 2.98 -35.35
C ASP A 146 7.57 3.75 -34.04
N GLY A 147 6.50 3.36 -33.33
CA GLY A 147 6.09 3.98 -32.07
C GLY A 147 5.39 5.34 -32.21
N ARG A 148 5.07 5.78 -33.42
CA ARG A 148 4.31 7.02 -33.70
C ARG A 148 2.93 6.70 -34.23
N VAL A 149 1.96 7.56 -33.92
CA VAL A 149 0.59 7.41 -34.44
C VAL A 149 0.54 7.76 -35.91
N LEU A 150 0.19 6.78 -36.74
CA LEU A 150 -0.07 6.93 -38.17
C LEU A 150 -1.53 7.31 -38.42
N LEU A 151 -2.46 6.54 -37.82
CA LEU A 151 -3.90 6.74 -37.93
C LEU A 151 -4.56 6.60 -36.55
N SER A 152 -5.72 7.21 -36.38
CA SER A 152 -6.58 6.98 -35.23
C SER A 152 -8.05 7.01 -35.63
N ALA A 153 -8.88 6.24 -34.93
CA ALA A 153 -10.31 6.23 -35.15
C ALA A 153 -10.92 7.62 -34.89
N SER A 154 -10.44 8.33 -33.86
CA SER A 154 -10.91 9.69 -33.54
C SER A 154 -10.29 10.81 -34.39
N GLY A 155 -9.28 10.51 -35.21
CA GLY A 155 -8.51 11.49 -35.99
C GLY A 155 -7.46 12.27 -35.20
N ARG A 156 -7.31 12.02 -33.89
CA ARG A 156 -6.25 12.60 -33.05
C ARG A 156 -4.93 11.84 -33.20
N THR A 157 -3.82 12.53 -33.40
CA THR A 157 -2.48 11.91 -33.54
C THR A 157 -1.48 12.38 -32.50
N GLY A 158 -1.84 13.39 -31.70
CA GLY A 158 -1.05 13.94 -30.61
C GLY A 158 -0.96 13.04 -29.37
N TYR A 159 -0.55 11.79 -29.57
CA TYR A 159 -0.32 10.83 -28.50
C TYR A 159 1.17 10.54 -28.37
N THR A 160 1.63 10.43 -27.13
CA THR A 160 3.03 10.17 -26.79
C THR A 160 3.13 8.98 -25.84
N PHE A 161 4.16 8.15 -26.01
CA PHE A 161 4.37 6.95 -25.19
C PHE A 161 5.62 7.17 -24.32
N PRO A 162 5.48 7.29 -22.99
CA PRO A 162 6.62 7.42 -22.09
C PRO A 162 7.59 6.24 -22.21
N VAL A 163 8.90 6.53 -22.09
CA VAL A 163 9.95 5.51 -22.18
C VAL A 163 9.95 4.66 -20.90
N GLY A 164 10.10 3.34 -21.05
CA GLY A 164 10.26 2.42 -19.92
C GLY A 164 8.97 2.00 -19.22
N GLY A 165 7.79 2.43 -19.70
CA GLY A 165 6.50 2.09 -19.08
C GLY A 165 6.01 0.65 -19.26
N SER A 166 6.90 -0.29 -19.60
CA SER A 166 6.61 -1.72 -19.74
C SER A 166 7.83 -2.54 -19.27
N LEU A 167 7.61 -3.60 -18.48
CA LEU A 167 8.64 -4.56 -18.10
C LEU A 167 8.49 -5.85 -18.93
N ASP A 168 9.65 -6.39 -19.33
CA ASP A 168 9.82 -7.75 -19.88
C ASP A 168 9.15 -8.08 -21.22
N GLY A 169 9.51 -7.34 -22.27
CA GLY A 169 9.41 -7.84 -23.67
C GLY A 169 8.00 -8.19 -24.16
N ARG A 170 6.98 -7.88 -23.37
CA ARG A 170 5.58 -7.79 -23.77
C ARG A 170 5.21 -6.32 -23.79
N ASP A 171 5.69 -5.61 -24.80
CA ASP A 171 5.38 -4.20 -25.12
C ASP A 171 3.89 -3.96 -25.44
N ARG A 172 3.02 -4.91 -25.08
CA ARG A 172 1.58 -4.90 -25.32
C ARG A 172 0.83 -3.98 -24.37
N VAL A 173 1.41 -3.51 -23.28
CA VAL A 173 0.74 -2.54 -22.39
C VAL A 173 1.73 -1.50 -21.91
N ARG A 174 1.37 -0.23 -22.06
CA ARG A 174 2.14 0.91 -21.53
C ARG A 174 1.28 2.15 -21.38
N PRO A 175 1.67 3.12 -20.53
CA PRO A 175 1.04 4.42 -20.50
C PRO A 175 1.14 5.16 -21.84
N CYS A 176 0.16 6.00 -22.13
CA CYS A 176 0.07 6.88 -23.29
C CYS A 176 -0.48 8.23 -22.83
N VAL A 177 0.14 9.32 -23.26
CA VAL A 177 -0.24 10.68 -22.86
C VAL A 177 -0.70 11.44 -24.09
N ALA A 178 -1.92 11.95 -24.05
CA ALA A 178 -2.43 12.84 -25.09
C ALA A 178 -1.93 14.28 -24.92
N GLU A 179 -2.00 15.09 -25.97
CA GLU A 179 -1.64 16.52 -25.97
C GLU A 179 -2.30 17.35 -24.88
N ASN A 180 -3.49 16.96 -24.42
CA ASN A 180 -4.21 17.63 -23.34
C ASN A 180 -3.76 17.20 -21.93
N GLY A 181 -2.75 16.32 -21.83
CA GLY A 181 -2.25 15.76 -20.57
C GLY A 181 -3.03 14.56 -20.04
N THR A 182 -4.12 14.14 -20.70
CA THR A 182 -4.84 12.94 -20.27
C THR A 182 -3.99 11.69 -20.46
N VAL A 183 -3.94 10.85 -19.42
CA VAL A 183 -3.19 9.61 -19.44
C VAL A 183 -4.10 8.42 -19.70
N TYR A 184 -3.74 7.66 -20.72
CA TYR A 184 -4.38 6.44 -21.15
C TYR A 184 -3.47 5.24 -20.88
N LEU A 185 -4.07 4.09 -20.68
CA LEU A 185 -3.41 2.81 -20.82
C LEU A 185 -3.55 2.36 -22.28
N SER A 186 -2.41 2.11 -22.93
CA SER A 186 -2.35 1.67 -24.32
C SER A 186 -2.10 0.18 -24.39
N PHE A 187 -3.08 -0.55 -24.91
CA PHE A 187 -2.99 -1.98 -25.21
C PHE A 187 -2.56 -2.15 -26.65
N GLN A 188 -1.34 -2.65 -26.86
CA GLN A 188 -0.68 -2.70 -28.15
C GLN A 188 -0.53 -4.13 -28.69
N LEU A 189 -0.68 -4.26 -30.00
CA LEU A 189 -0.52 -5.51 -30.71
C LEU A 189 0.21 -5.28 -32.02
N GLU A 190 1.13 -6.17 -32.33
CA GLU A 190 1.79 -6.20 -33.63
C GLU A 190 0.83 -6.82 -34.66
N GLY A 191 0.64 -6.12 -35.77
CA GLY A 191 -0.04 -6.59 -36.96
C GLY A 191 0.85 -7.49 -37.81
N GLU A 192 0.33 -8.02 -38.91
CA GLU A 192 1.05 -9.02 -39.72
C GLU A 192 2.14 -8.41 -40.61
N ARG A 193 2.05 -7.12 -40.92
CA ARG A 193 2.98 -6.41 -41.82
C ARG A 193 3.85 -5.37 -41.12
N GLY A 194 4.00 -5.48 -39.80
CA GLY A 194 4.88 -4.63 -38.99
C GLY A 194 4.26 -3.29 -38.55
N LEU A 195 2.99 -3.05 -38.90
CA LEU A 195 2.20 -2.01 -38.24
C LEU A 195 1.80 -2.49 -36.85
N TRP A 196 1.65 -1.57 -35.92
CA TRP A 196 1.18 -1.85 -34.57
C TRP A 196 -0.18 -1.22 -34.38
N TYR A 197 -1.01 -1.82 -33.55
CA TYR A 197 -2.31 -1.29 -33.18
C TYR A 197 -2.34 -1.01 -31.71
N ALA A 198 -3.04 0.05 -31.30
CA ALA A 198 -3.18 0.39 -29.91
C ALA A 198 -4.63 0.77 -29.56
N ALA A 199 -5.25 0.02 -28.65
CA ALA A 199 -6.48 0.45 -28.00
C ALA A 199 -6.15 1.29 -26.76
N LEU A 200 -6.73 2.47 -26.66
CA LEU A 200 -6.53 3.38 -25.54
C LEU A 200 -7.70 3.29 -24.56
N VAL A 201 -7.39 3.10 -23.28
CA VAL A 201 -8.37 3.15 -22.18
C VAL A 201 -7.96 4.25 -21.21
N ASP A 202 -8.88 5.11 -20.76
CA ASP A 202 -8.56 6.12 -19.75
C ASP A 202 -8.07 5.45 -18.46
N LEU A 203 -6.89 5.82 -17.97
CA LEU A 203 -6.26 5.13 -16.85
C LEU A 203 -7.07 5.29 -15.54
N SER A 204 -7.67 6.46 -15.33
CA SER A 204 -8.48 6.73 -14.14
C SER A 204 -9.77 5.91 -14.18
N LEU A 205 -10.42 5.82 -15.34
CA LEU A 205 -11.63 5.01 -15.52
C LEU A 205 -11.35 3.51 -15.40
N PHE A 206 -10.26 3.04 -16.03
CA PHE A 206 -9.79 1.66 -15.90
C PHE A 206 -9.62 1.30 -14.43
N TYR A 207 -8.82 2.08 -13.72
CA TYR A 207 -8.51 1.81 -12.32
C TYR A 207 -9.78 1.83 -11.44
N ARG A 208 -10.67 2.81 -11.67
CA ARG A 208 -11.95 2.89 -10.96
C ARG A 208 -12.79 1.63 -11.12
N GLN A 209 -12.82 1.04 -12.32
CA GLN A 209 -13.58 -0.17 -12.59
C GLN A 209 -12.97 -1.42 -11.96
N VAL A 210 -11.63 -1.53 -11.94
CA VAL A 210 -10.94 -2.76 -11.49
C VAL A 210 -10.64 -2.79 -9.99
N ALA A 211 -10.40 -1.63 -9.38
CA ALA A 211 -9.85 -1.54 -8.02
C ALA A 211 -10.39 -0.36 -7.19
N GLY A 212 -11.16 0.56 -7.78
CA GLY A 212 -11.63 1.79 -7.12
C GLY A 212 -12.51 1.60 -5.87
N GLY A 213 -12.98 0.37 -5.60
CA GLY A 213 -13.79 0.04 -4.43
C GLY A 213 -13.05 -0.71 -3.31
N LEU A 214 -11.73 -0.83 -3.38
CA LEU A 214 -10.97 -1.69 -2.45
C LEU A 214 -10.50 -0.97 -1.16
N THR A 215 -10.55 0.36 -1.10
CA THR A 215 -10.24 1.13 0.10
C THR A 215 -11.44 1.17 1.05
N THR A 216 -11.21 1.02 2.36
CA THR A 216 -12.28 1.02 3.37
C THR A 216 -12.31 2.30 4.20
N SER A 217 -11.17 3.00 4.35
CA SER A 217 -11.07 4.29 5.04
C SER A 217 -10.91 5.47 4.06
N PRO A 218 -11.46 6.66 4.37
CA PRO A 218 -11.29 7.86 3.55
C PRO A 218 -9.84 8.37 3.50
N ARG A 219 -8.96 7.91 4.40
CA ARG A 219 -7.54 8.29 4.43
C ARG A 219 -6.60 7.23 3.84
N ASP A 220 -7.12 6.04 3.54
CA ASP A 220 -6.32 5.03 2.84
C ASP A 220 -5.96 5.54 1.47
N GLN A 221 -4.72 5.26 1.06
CA GLN A 221 -4.26 5.60 -0.27
C GLN A 221 -3.80 4.35 -1.01
N ILE A 222 -4.13 4.32 -2.30
CA ILE A 222 -3.56 3.35 -3.23
C ILE A 222 -2.78 4.16 -4.28
N LEU A 223 -1.53 3.77 -4.47
CA LEU A 223 -0.61 4.36 -5.42
C LEU A 223 -0.26 3.31 -6.47
N LEU A 224 -0.43 3.64 -7.75
CA LEU A 224 0.06 2.84 -8.85
C LEU A 224 1.11 3.63 -9.61
N LEU A 225 2.35 3.16 -9.59
CA LEU A 225 3.42 3.73 -10.39
C LEU A 225 3.70 2.82 -11.57
N ASP A 226 3.73 3.36 -12.79
CA ASP A 226 4.10 2.54 -13.94
C ASP A 226 5.53 1.99 -13.80
N ALA A 227 5.81 0.91 -14.52
CA ALA A 227 7.09 0.23 -14.49
C ALA A 227 8.30 1.16 -14.73
N GLY A 228 8.11 2.22 -15.53
CA GLY A 228 9.12 3.20 -15.90
C GLY A 228 9.23 4.39 -14.95
N GLY A 229 8.36 4.49 -13.95
CA GLY A 229 8.35 5.58 -12.97
C GLY A 229 7.99 6.96 -13.54
N GLN A 230 7.23 6.99 -14.63
CA GLN A 230 6.81 8.18 -15.37
C GLN A 230 5.37 8.64 -15.05
N VAL A 231 4.51 7.74 -14.60
CA VAL A 231 3.08 7.95 -14.37
C VAL A 231 2.72 7.40 -13.00
N LEU A 232 2.17 8.27 -12.16
CA LEU A 232 1.62 7.91 -10.87
C LEU A 232 0.11 8.09 -10.90
N LEU A 233 -0.63 7.04 -10.57
CA LEU A 233 -2.03 7.14 -10.19
C LEU A 233 -2.11 7.09 -8.67
N ARG A 234 -2.84 8.05 -8.09
CA ARG A 234 -3.16 8.09 -6.66
C ARG A 234 -4.66 8.02 -6.47
N GLN A 235 -5.10 7.09 -5.64
CA GLN A 235 -6.44 7.06 -5.09
C GLN A 235 -6.38 7.51 -3.62
N THR A 236 -7.24 8.44 -3.23
CA THR A 236 -7.49 8.80 -1.84
C THR A 236 -9.00 8.84 -1.62
N GLY A 237 -9.52 7.91 -0.82
CA GLY A 237 -10.97 7.68 -0.74
C GLY A 237 -11.56 7.39 -2.13
N GLN A 238 -12.46 8.25 -2.61
CA GLN A 238 -13.08 8.14 -3.94
C GLN A 238 -12.41 8.97 -5.03
N GLU A 239 -11.48 9.85 -4.66
CA GLU A 239 -10.77 10.71 -5.60
C GLU A 239 -9.63 9.92 -6.25
N ILE A 240 -9.56 9.95 -7.58
CA ILE A 240 -8.48 9.36 -8.37
C ILE A 240 -7.81 10.50 -9.12
N ARG A 241 -6.50 10.63 -8.96
CA ARG A 241 -5.65 11.56 -9.71
C ARG A 241 -4.56 10.80 -10.43
N VAL A 242 -4.20 11.28 -11.62
CA VAL A 242 -3.08 10.74 -12.39
C VAL A 242 -2.14 11.89 -12.68
N GLU A 243 -0.87 11.67 -12.38
CA GLU A 243 0.19 12.67 -12.43
C GLU A 243 1.38 12.11 -13.23
N LEU A 244 2.04 13.00 -13.98
CA LEU A 244 3.21 12.68 -14.77
C LEU A 244 4.48 13.09 -14.04
N ALA A 245 5.56 12.34 -14.20
CA ALA A 245 6.88 12.67 -13.66
C ALA A 245 7.36 14.06 -14.09
N ALA A 246 7.05 14.47 -15.33
CA ALA A 246 7.40 15.78 -15.87
C ALA A 246 6.71 16.95 -15.14
N ASP A 247 5.54 16.72 -14.55
CA ASP A 247 4.73 17.75 -13.88
C ASP A 247 5.09 17.92 -12.39
N GLY A 248 6.11 17.19 -11.93
CA GLY A 248 6.67 17.34 -10.59
C GLY A 248 6.11 16.35 -9.59
N LEU A 249 6.50 15.08 -9.73
CA LEU A 249 6.36 14.06 -8.67
C LEU A 249 7.17 14.38 -7.39
N ALA A 250 7.99 15.43 -7.43
CA ALA A 250 8.87 15.84 -6.35
C ALA A 250 8.06 16.41 -5.18
N GLY A 251 7.78 15.58 -4.18
CA GLY A 251 7.06 15.98 -2.97
C GLY A 251 5.96 15.01 -2.57
N GLU A 252 5.59 14.08 -3.46
CA GLU A 252 4.57 13.07 -3.16
C GLU A 252 5.02 12.14 -2.02
N PRO A 253 4.31 12.13 -0.88
CA PRO A 253 4.65 11.29 0.25
C PRO A 253 4.64 9.80 -0.13
N GLY A 254 5.65 9.05 0.32
CA GLY A 254 5.76 7.61 0.03
C GLY A 254 6.25 7.25 -1.38
N LEU A 255 6.25 8.18 -2.35
CA LEU A 255 6.72 7.90 -3.71
C LEU A 255 8.19 7.48 -3.76
N GLY A 256 9.05 8.10 -2.94
CA GLY A 256 10.48 7.76 -2.90
C GLY A 256 10.72 6.30 -2.52
N PHE A 257 9.90 5.77 -1.59
CA PHE A 257 9.96 4.37 -1.18
C PHE A 257 9.41 3.46 -2.28
N LEU A 258 8.30 3.84 -2.91
CA LEU A 258 7.71 3.10 -4.02
C LEU A 258 8.69 2.95 -5.21
N LEU A 259 9.36 4.04 -5.59
CA LEU A 259 10.44 4.06 -6.59
C LEU A 259 11.65 3.21 -6.17
N GLN A 260 11.95 3.13 -4.88
CA GLN A 260 13.02 2.27 -4.38
C GLN A 260 12.66 0.79 -4.56
N CYS A 261 11.51 0.36 -4.04
CA CYS A 261 11.02 -1.01 -4.17
C CYS A 261 10.91 -1.45 -5.63
N GLN A 262 10.42 -0.57 -6.52
CA GLN A 262 10.33 -0.83 -7.95
C GLN A 262 11.71 -1.06 -8.59
N ARG A 263 12.72 -0.25 -8.24
CA ARG A 263 14.08 -0.39 -8.76
C ARG A 263 14.80 -1.63 -8.24
N GLU A 264 14.56 -1.97 -6.97
CA GLU A 264 15.16 -3.15 -6.33
C GLU A 264 14.43 -4.45 -6.73
N GLY A 265 13.20 -4.35 -7.24
CA GLY A 265 12.35 -5.49 -7.56
C GLY A 265 11.94 -6.27 -6.29
N GLN A 266 11.86 -5.59 -5.15
CA GLN A 266 11.55 -6.21 -3.86
C GLN A 266 10.33 -5.58 -3.21
N GLU A 267 9.46 -6.43 -2.64
CA GLU A 267 8.41 -5.99 -1.74
C GLU A 267 9.01 -5.32 -0.50
N GLY A 268 8.34 -4.31 0.02
CA GLY A 268 8.82 -3.60 1.19
C GLY A 268 7.71 -2.84 1.88
N ALA A 269 7.93 -2.50 3.15
CA ALA A 269 7.01 -1.68 3.90
C ALA A 269 7.78 -0.64 4.73
N CYS A 270 7.36 0.62 4.66
CA CYS A 270 7.93 1.70 5.48
C CYS A 270 6.88 2.58 6.18
N PHE A 271 7.33 3.35 7.17
CA PHE A 271 6.59 4.53 7.63
C PHE A 271 7.00 5.75 6.82
N TYR A 272 6.08 6.68 6.64
CA TYR A 272 6.37 7.99 6.07
C TYR A 272 5.45 9.05 6.66
N GLU A 273 5.91 10.30 6.64
CA GLU A 273 5.14 11.47 7.08
C GLU A 273 4.29 11.98 5.92
N ALA A 274 2.97 12.05 6.13
CA ALA A 274 2.03 12.71 5.24
C ALA A 274 1.62 14.07 5.85
N GLU A 275 0.74 14.83 5.17
CA GLU A 275 0.32 16.16 5.65
C GLU A 275 -0.46 16.08 6.98
N GLY A 276 0.29 16.14 8.09
CA GLY A 276 -0.26 16.18 9.45
C GLY A 276 -0.59 14.82 10.06
N TYR A 277 -0.10 13.72 9.48
CA TYR A 277 -0.22 12.39 10.07
C TYR A 277 0.91 11.43 9.64
N THR A 278 1.17 10.41 10.45
CA THR A 278 2.08 9.31 10.12
C THR A 278 1.33 8.21 9.36
N ALA A 279 1.88 7.76 8.24
CA ALA A 279 1.29 6.69 7.44
C ALA A 279 2.20 5.45 7.39
N ARG A 280 1.59 4.27 7.39
CA ARG A 280 2.27 2.99 7.15
C ARG A 280 1.98 2.57 5.71
N MET A 281 3.02 2.31 4.92
CA MET A 281 2.91 1.83 3.54
C MET A 281 3.46 0.42 3.39
N ALA A 282 2.82 -0.38 2.54
CA ALA A 282 3.38 -1.57 1.92
C ALA A 282 3.40 -1.41 0.39
N VAL A 283 4.45 -1.91 -0.25
CA VAL A 283 4.68 -1.80 -1.69
C VAL A 283 4.97 -3.17 -2.28
N ILE A 284 4.37 -3.43 -3.43
CA ILE A 284 4.64 -4.58 -4.29
C ILE A 284 5.13 -4.04 -5.63
N PRO A 285 6.35 -4.40 -6.09
CA PRO A 285 6.89 -3.93 -7.35
C PRO A 285 6.14 -4.53 -8.55
N ALA A 286 6.20 -3.88 -9.71
CA ALA A 286 5.59 -4.38 -10.94
C ALA A 286 6.24 -5.70 -11.38
N ALA A 287 7.57 -5.79 -11.27
CA ALA A 287 8.35 -6.96 -11.67
C ALA A 287 7.97 -8.18 -10.82
N GLY A 288 7.68 -9.30 -11.50
CA GLY A 288 7.23 -10.53 -10.83
C GLY A 288 5.74 -10.57 -10.47
N ASN A 289 4.98 -9.49 -10.71
CA ASN A 289 3.55 -9.39 -10.45
C ASN A 289 2.79 -8.99 -11.73
N ASN A 290 1.92 -7.97 -11.70
CA ASN A 290 1.17 -7.55 -12.89
C ASN A 290 2.06 -7.01 -14.06
N GLY A 291 3.34 -6.72 -13.81
CA GLY A 291 4.31 -6.33 -14.84
C GLY A 291 4.21 -4.90 -15.37
N ILE A 292 3.14 -4.16 -15.04
CA ILE A 292 2.89 -2.81 -15.56
C ILE A 292 2.97 -1.75 -14.46
N PHE A 293 2.46 -2.04 -13.27
CA PHE A 293 2.38 -1.11 -12.16
C PHE A 293 2.98 -1.69 -10.88
N ALA A 294 3.81 -0.89 -10.19
CA ALA A 294 4.07 -1.10 -8.78
C ALA A 294 2.85 -0.63 -7.98
N VAL A 295 2.45 -1.40 -6.98
CA VAL A 295 1.28 -1.14 -6.15
C VAL A 295 1.75 -0.75 -4.75
N GLY A 296 1.52 0.50 -4.36
CA GLY A 296 1.67 0.99 -3.00
C GLY A 296 0.31 1.11 -2.33
N VAL A 297 0.19 0.63 -1.10
CA VAL A 297 -1.00 0.81 -0.27
C VAL A 297 -0.55 1.40 1.05
N SER A 298 -1.21 2.48 1.47
CA SER A 298 -0.92 3.14 2.74
C SER A 298 -2.17 3.33 3.58
N GLU A 299 -2.02 3.13 4.88
CA GLU A 299 -3.03 3.46 5.89
C GLU A 299 -2.53 4.57 6.81
N ASP A 300 -3.48 5.33 7.35
CA ASP A 300 -3.24 6.28 8.44
C ASP A 300 -2.96 5.50 9.73
N PHE A 301 -1.86 5.82 10.42
CA PHE A 301 -1.40 5.13 11.61
C PHE A 301 -1.64 5.94 12.90
N ASP A 302 -2.10 7.19 12.79
CA ASP A 302 -2.33 8.09 13.94
C ASP A 302 -3.71 7.94 14.62
#